data_AF-A0A914DZ49-F1
#
_entry.id   AF-A0A914DZ49-F1
#
_cell.length_a   1.000
_cell.length_b   1.000
_cell.length_c   1.000
_cell.angle_alpha   90.00
_cell.angle_beta   90.00
_cell.angle_gamma   90.00
#
_symmetry.space_group_name_H-M   'P 1'
#
loop_
_entity.id
_entity.type
_entity.pdbx_description
1 polymer ?
#
loop_
_entity_poly.entity_id
_entity_poly.type
_entity_poly.pdbx_seq_one_letter_code
_entity_poly.pdbx_strand_id
1 'polypeptide(L)'
;MKSLLIALFFLNGALAQQCSYYPDSDISISPINYEPGGMDDCCKICEYTPGCGAFTWSGYNGGTCWLKNITGPLIYAPKNIVGILNKNVIPSPLPSINKCTMQSNTDIPGNDMINIPNSQASDCCNLCYLTQGCKAYTWSSVNNGTCWLKSGTTTSNNNGIIAGILTPATISWTLRETYDSTNFYSKFDFYTDGDPTHGYVDFVNQSVAQQKGLIAVNSNGTIYMGADHTNKATGRGRKSVRLSSKAAYNGGLFIHDLVHMPVGPGTWPAYWFIGPDWPNNGEADIIEGIGGNTKNAVTLHTADGCTMRKEYQQLFTGTFADGKNPGVPSTDCFIQDW
;
A
#
# COMPACT_ATOMS: atom_id res chain seq x y z
N MET A 1 -25.74 1.06 9.12
CA MET A 1 -25.03 2.33 8.81
C MET A 1 -24.38 2.14 7.47
N LYS A 2 -24.64 3.02 6.49
CA LYS A 2 -23.81 3.05 5.28
C LYS A 2 -22.50 3.72 5.66
N SER A 3 -21.39 3.03 5.49
CA SER A 3 -20.07 3.56 5.78
C SER A 3 -19.31 3.62 4.47
N LEU A 4 -19.16 4.82 3.93
CA LEU A 4 -18.23 5.07 2.83
C LEU A 4 -16.82 5.12 3.43
N LEU A 5 -15.99 4.14 3.07
CA LEU A 5 -14.61 4.12 3.50
C LEU A 5 -13.70 4.57 2.36
N ILE A 6 -12.88 5.56 2.65
CA ILE A 6 -11.92 6.15 1.71
C ILE A 6 -10.53 5.82 2.24
N ALA A 7 -9.80 4.98 1.53
CA ALA A 7 -8.40 4.69 1.82
C ALA A 7 -7.52 5.36 0.77
N LEU A 8 -6.65 6.26 1.23
CA LEU A 8 -5.74 7.02 0.38
C LEU A 8 -4.32 6.53 0.67
N PHE A 9 -3.70 5.85 -0.31
CA PHE A 9 -2.33 5.36 -0.16
C PHE A 9 -1.38 6.17 -1.04
N PHE A 10 -0.52 6.93 -0.38
CA PHE A 10 0.68 7.51 -0.99
C PHE A 10 1.88 6.69 -0.54
N LEU A 11 2.30 5.71 -1.32
CA LEU A 11 3.59 5.07 -1.11
C LEU A 11 4.65 5.95 -1.77
N ASN A 12 5.57 6.50 -0.98
CA ASN A 12 6.89 6.93 -1.44
C ASN A 12 7.79 5.68 -1.62
N GLY A 13 7.28 4.65 -2.29
CA GLY A 13 8.00 3.43 -2.63
C GLY A 13 8.39 3.48 -4.09
N ALA A 14 9.67 3.29 -4.40
CA ALA A 14 10.15 3.13 -5.77
C ALA A 14 9.29 2.07 -6.50
N LEU A 15 8.77 2.41 -7.67
CA LEU A 15 8.08 1.47 -8.57
C LEU A 15 9.02 0.31 -8.91
N ALA A 16 8.56 -0.93 -8.77
CA ALA A 16 9.21 -2.08 -9.41
C ALA A 16 9.09 -1.95 -10.94
N GLN A 17 10.23 -1.99 -11.62
CA GLN A 17 10.39 -1.93 -13.08
C GLN A 17 9.77 -3.19 -13.72
N GLN A 18 8.79 -3.06 -14.62
CA GLN A 18 8.20 -4.23 -15.31
C GLN A 18 9.08 -4.73 -16.48
N CYS A 19 9.10 -6.05 -16.72
CA CYS A 19 9.73 -6.66 -17.91
C CYS A 19 8.75 -6.91 -19.06
N SER A 20 9.24 -6.79 -20.29
CA SER A 20 8.56 -7.27 -21.50
C SER A 20 9.09 -8.64 -21.88
N TYR A 21 8.19 -9.59 -22.15
CA TYR A 21 8.53 -11.00 -22.38
C TYR A 21 8.44 -11.40 -23.85
N TYR A 22 9.42 -12.19 -24.29
CA TYR A 22 9.52 -12.72 -25.65
C TYR A 22 9.74 -14.24 -25.58
N PRO A 23 8.71 -15.05 -25.86
CA PRO A 23 8.82 -16.50 -25.85
C PRO A 23 9.65 -17.01 -27.03
N ASP A 24 10.15 -18.25 -26.91
CA ASP A 24 10.97 -18.95 -27.90
C ASP A 24 12.15 -18.13 -28.43
N SER A 25 12.74 -17.35 -27.52
CA SER A 25 13.77 -16.37 -27.85
C SER A 25 14.94 -16.49 -26.89
N ASP A 26 16.12 -16.12 -27.38
CA ASP A 26 17.31 -15.82 -26.59
C ASP A 26 17.95 -14.53 -27.11
N ILE A 27 18.80 -13.91 -26.28
CA ILE A 27 19.64 -12.79 -26.69
C ILE A 27 21.02 -13.36 -27.01
N SER A 28 21.54 -13.15 -28.21
CA SER A 28 22.81 -13.73 -28.68
C SER A 28 24.09 -13.29 -27.93
N ILE A 29 23.96 -12.54 -26.83
CA ILE A 29 25.08 -12.12 -25.98
C ILE A 29 25.25 -13.04 -24.78
N SER A 30 26.51 -13.20 -24.35
CA SER A 30 26.85 -13.97 -23.16
C SER A 30 26.24 -13.35 -21.89
N PRO A 31 25.80 -14.17 -20.93
CA PRO A 31 25.31 -13.69 -19.64
C PRO A 31 26.44 -13.05 -18.83
N ILE A 32 26.11 -12.00 -18.08
CA ILE A 32 27.00 -11.38 -17.09
C ILE A 32 27.00 -12.15 -15.76
N ASN A 33 25.88 -12.81 -15.46
CA ASN A 33 25.71 -13.69 -14.31
C ASN A 33 24.55 -14.66 -14.59
N TYR A 34 24.38 -15.69 -13.78
CA TYR A 34 23.19 -16.55 -13.80
C TYR A 34 22.74 -16.88 -12.39
N GLU A 35 21.43 -16.97 -12.20
CA GLU A 35 20.83 -17.29 -10.89
C GLU A 35 19.73 -18.35 -11.07
N PRO A 36 19.54 -19.24 -10.09
CA PRO A 36 18.40 -20.16 -10.09
C PRO A 36 17.10 -19.37 -9.89
N GLY A 37 16.04 -19.73 -10.60
CA GLY A 37 14.76 -19.04 -10.49
C GLY A 37 13.67 -19.57 -11.42
N GLY A 38 12.42 -19.47 -10.97
CA GLY A 38 11.27 -19.67 -11.82
C GLY A 38 11.17 -18.57 -12.88
N MET A 39 10.35 -18.81 -13.90
CA MET A 39 10.13 -17.84 -14.97
C MET A 39 9.66 -16.47 -14.44
N ASP A 40 8.78 -16.48 -13.43
CA ASP A 40 8.22 -15.27 -12.82
C ASP A 40 9.21 -14.52 -11.91
N ASP A 41 10.31 -15.18 -11.50
CA ASP A 41 11.31 -14.61 -10.59
C ASP A 41 12.39 -13.83 -11.34
N CYS A 42 12.71 -14.23 -12.57
CA CYS A 42 13.87 -13.71 -13.29
C CYS A 42 13.82 -12.21 -13.58
N CYS A 43 12.61 -11.64 -13.72
CA CYS A 43 12.47 -10.20 -13.91
C CYS A 43 12.95 -9.42 -12.69
N LYS A 44 12.56 -9.86 -11.50
CA LYS A 44 13.00 -9.25 -10.23
C LYS A 44 14.50 -9.47 -10.02
N ILE A 45 14.99 -10.69 -10.29
CA ILE A 45 16.42 -11.00 -10.17
C ILE A 45 17.25 -10.05 -11.05
N CYS A 46 16.83 -9.83 -12.30
CA CYS A 46 17.51 -8.87 -13.17
C CYS A 46 17.36 -7.44 -12.68
N GLU A 47 16.20 -7.02 -12.17
CA GLU A 47 15.99 -5.68 -11.59
C GLU A 47 16.98 -5.37 -10.45
N TYR A 48 17.21 -6.33 -9.55
CA TYR A 48 18.12 -6.16 -8.40
C TYR A 48 19.59 -6.47 -8.71
N THR A 49 19.92 -6.94 -9.92
CA THR A 49 21.29 -7.26 -10.29
C THR A 49 21.97 -6.04 -10.94
N PRO A 50 23.02 -5.46 -10.32
CA PRO A 50 23.71 -4.32 -10.89
C PRO A 50 24.21 -4.60 -12.30
N GLY A 51 23.84 -3.74 -13.24
CA GLY A 51 24.24 -3.84 -14.64
C GLY A 51 23.39 -4.77 -15.48
N CYS A 52 22.34 -5.42 -14.96
CA CYS A 52 21.40 -6.19 -15.76
C CYS A 52 20.44 -5.26 -16.54
N GLY A 53 20.15 -5.63 -17.78
CA GLY A 53 19.21 -4.94 -18.66
C GLY A 53 18.20 -5.88 -19.32
N ALA A 54 18.48 -7.18 -19.34
CA ALA A 54 17.60 -8.23 -19.81
C ALA A 54 18.05 -9.58 -19.24
N PHE A 55 17.23 -10.60 -19.35
CA PHE A 55 17.59 -11.97 -19.03
C PHE A 55 17.00 -12.95 -20.04
N THR A 56 17.57 -14.15 -20.08
CA THR A 56 16.94 -15.32 -20.72
C THR A 56 16.64 -16.35 -19.65
N TRP A 57 15.39 -16.74 -19.50
CA TRP A 57 15.01 -17.89 -18.68
C TRP A 57 15.06 -19.17 -19.52
N SER A 58 15.51 -20.25 -18.89
CA SER A 58 15.50 -21.60 -19.47
C SER A 58 15.17 -22.63 -18.39
N GLY A 59 14.66 -23.79 -18.81
CA GLY A 59 14.41 -24.93 -17.91
C GLY A 59 15.67 -25.65 -17.40
N TYR A 60 16.87 -25.09 -17.61
CA TYR A 60 18.12 -25.66 -17.13
C TYR A 60 18.12 -25.75 -15.59
N ASN A 61 18.52 -26.90 -15.04
CA ASN A 61 18.56 -27.18 -13.60
C ASN A 61 17.25 -26.87 -12.83
N GLY A 62 16.09 -27.03 -13.48
CA GLY A 62 14.78 -26.74 -12.85
C GLY A 62 14.34 -25.28 -12.97
N GLY A 63 15.14 -24.43 -13.63
CA GLY A 63 14.85 -23.01 -13.84
C GLY A 63 16.10 -22.16 -13.60
N THR A 64 16.61 -21.52 -14.65
CA THR A 64 17.80 -20.65 -14.56
C THR A 64 17.55 -19.34 -15.30
N CYS A 65 17.85 -18.23 -14.63
CA CYS A 65 17.83 -16.86 -15.15
C CYS A 65 19.24 -16.48 -15.63
N TRP A 66 19.47 -16.45 -16.94
CA TRP A 66 20.72 -16.00 -17.55
C TRP A 66 20.69 -14.47 -17.72
N LEU A 67 21.32 -13.74 -16.80
CA LEU A 67 21.25 -12.28 -16.71
C LEU A 67 22.21 -11.62 -17.70
N LYS A 68 21.77 -10.56 -18.37
CA LYS A 68 22.48 -9.90 -19.49
C LYS A 68 22.45 -8.39 -19.31
N ASN A 69 23.51 -7.72 -19.75
CA ASN A 69 23.71 -6.29 -19.45
C ASN A 69 22.84 -5.33 -20.28
N ILE A 70 22.63 -5.64 -21.54
CA ILE A 70 21.88 -4.84 -22.50
C ILE A 70 21.00 -5.76 -23.36
N THR A 71 20.09 -5.16 -24.12
CA THR A 71 19.36 -5.86 -25.16
C THR A 71 20.23 -6.00 -26.41
N GLY A 72 20.35 -7.22 -26.91
CA GLY A 72 20.90 -7.54 -28.22
C GLY A 72 19.80 -8.01 -29.18
N PRO A 73 20.14 -8.40 -30.42
CA PRO A 73 19.17 -9.00 -31.33
C PRO A 73 18.63 -10.31 -30.72
N LEU A 74 17.30 -10.43 -30.74
CA LEU A 74 16.62 -11.67 -30.38
C LEU A 74 16.91 -12.72 -31.46
N ILE A 75 17.32 -13.89 -31.02
CA ILE A 75 17.47 -15.09 -31.84
C ILE A 75 16.42 -16.11 -31.44
N TYR A 76 16.00 -16.91 -32.40
CA TYR A 76 15.06 -17.99 -32.13
C TYR A 76 15.72 -19.06 -31.26
N ALA A 77 15.14 -19.33 -30.09
CA ALA A 77 15.60 -20.34 -29.15
C ALA A 77 14.38 -21.01 -28.50
N PRO A 78 13.94 -22.18 -28.98
CA PRO A 78 12.70 -22.79 -28.52
C PRO A 78 12.77 -23.13 -27.03
N LYS A 79 11.67 -22.89 -26.30
CA LYS A 79 11.49 -23.10 -24.84
C LYS A 79 12.24 -22.14 -23.92
N ASN A 80 13.03 -21.22 -24.47
CA ASN A 80 13.59 -20.12 -23.72
C ASN A 80 12.63 -18.94 -23.74
N ILE A 81 12.69 -18.10 -22.70
CA ILE A 81 11.91 -16.87 -22.65
C ILE A 81 12.84 -15.73 -22.29
N VAL A 82 12.86 -14.69 -23.14
CA VAL A 82 13.60 -13.47 -22.84
C VAL A 82 12.70 -12.52 -22.08
N GLY A 83 13.22 -11.91 -21.01
CA GLY A 83 12.62 -10.75 -20.35
C GLY A 83 13.53 -9.53 -20.48
N ILE A 84 12.99 -8.43 -20.99
CA ILE A 84 13.70 -7.16 -21.14
C ILE A 84 13.19 -6.18 -20.08
N LEU A 85 14.08 -5.61 -19.27
CA LEU A 85 13.71 -4.56 -18.32
C LEU A 85 13.26 -3.32 -19.09
N ASN A 86 12.03 -2.86 -18.84
CA ASN A 86 11.53 -1.63 -19.44
C ASN A 86 12.16 -0.42 -18.76
N LYS A 87 13.43 -0.10 -19.07
CA LYS A 87 14.12 1.11 -18.57
C LYS A 87 13.42 2.44 -18.92
N ASN A 88 12.36 2.39 -19.74
CA ASN A 88 11.53 3.53 -20.13
C ASN A 88 10.29 3.76 -19.26
N VAL A 89 10.03 2.93 -18.24
CA VAL A 89 9.23 3.39 -17.10
C VAL A 89 10.21 3.99 -16.10
N ILE A 90 10.77 5.15 -16.46
CA ILE A 90 11.20 6.09 -15.44
C ILE A 90 9.95 6.24 -14.56
N PRO A 91 10.01 6.03 -13.22
CA PRO A 91 9.05 6.71 -12.38
C PRO A 91 9.18 8.15 -12.82
N SER A 92 8.18 8.69 -13.52
CA SER A 92 7.99 10.14 -13.42
C SER A 92 8.11 10.36 -11.93
N PRO A 93 9.12 11.12 -11.44
CA PRO A 93 9.17 11.40 -10.03
C PRO A 93 7.76 11.84 -9.73
N LEU A 94 7.08 11.15 -8.79
CA LEU A 94 5.88 11.70 -8.18
C LEU A 94 6.22 13.18 -8.04
N PRO A 95 5.53 14.11 -8.72
CA PRO A 95 6.13 15.39 -9.01
C PRO A 95 6.66 15.86 -7.67
N SER A 96 7.97 16.09 -7.61
CA SER A 96 8.57 16.80 -6.49
C SER A 96 8.03 18.22 -6.64
N ILE A 97 6.72 18.35 -6.43
CA ILE A 97 6.07 19.58 -6.12
C ILE A 97 6.80 19.92 -4.85
N ASN A 98 7.68 20.91 -4.93
CA ASN A 98 8.07 21.66 -3.75
C ASN A 98 6.75 22.16 -3.18
N LYS A 99 6.12 21.36 -2.32
CA LYS A 99 4.75 21.55 -1.82
C LYS A 99 4.63 22.91 -1.14
N CYS A 100 5.76 23.45 -0.69
CA CYS A 100 5.89 24.76 -0.10
C CYS A 100 7.12 25.50 -0.64
N THR A 101 7.00 26.82 -0.75
CA THR A 101 8.14 27.72 -0.90
C THR A 101 8.58 28.18 0.49
N MET A 102 9.73 27.70 0.95
CA MET A 102 10.28 28.07 2.27
C MET A 102 10.94 29.45 2.24
N GLN A 103 10.78 30.20 3.33
CA GLN A 103 11.31 31.53 3.53
C GLN A 103 11.92 31.63 4.92
N SER A 104 13.20 32.01 5.01
CA SER A 104 13.90 32.21 6.28
C SER A 104 13.66 33.61 6.82
N ASN A 105 13.72 33.77 8.13
CA ASN A 105 13.47 35.03 8.84
C ASN A 105 12.11 35.66 8.49
N THR A 106 11.11 34.81 8.28
CA THR A 106 9.78 35.22 7.83
C THR A 106 8.72 34.58 8.72
N ASP A 107 7.77 35.40 9.16
CA ASP A 107 6.58 34.99 9.88
C ASP A 107 5.33 35.26 9.04
N ILE A 108 4.24 34.58 9.39
CA ILE A 108 2.89 34.76 8.86
C ILE A 108 2.02 35.04 10.08
N PRO A 109 1.89 36.32 10.49
CA PRO A 109 1.27 36.67 11.76
C PRO A 109 -0.23 36.37 11.76
N GLY A 110 -0.71 35.81 12.88
CA GLY A 110 -2.11 35.40 13.06
C GLY A 110 -2.53 34.25 12.14
N ASN A 111 -3.84 34.06 11.95
CA ASN A 111 -4.43 33.01 11.11
C ASN A 111 -4.04 31.57 11.51
N ASP A 112 -3.68 31.36 12.78
CA ASP A 112 -3.30 30.07 13.34
C ASP A 112 -4.49 29.11 13.38
N MET A 113 -4.30 27.93 12.77
CA MET A 113 -5.28 26.84 12.74
C MET A 113 -4.94 25.76 13.76
N ILE A 114 -3.69 25.29 13.72
CA ILE A 114 -3.18 24.20 14.53
C ILE A 114 -1.74 24.54 14.93
N ASN A 115 -1.39 24.30 16.19
CA ASN A 115 -0.01 24.40 16.68
C ASN A 115 0.50 23.01 17.08
N ILE A 116 1.63 22.60 16.49
CA ILE A 116 2.18 21.25 16.62
C ILE A 116 3.58 21.36 17.24
N PRO A 117 3.72 21.23 18.58
CA PRO A 117 5.00 21.32 19.25
C PRO A 117 5.87 20.07 19.02
N ASN A 118 7.15 20.16 19.36
CA ASN A 118 8.18 19.14 19.11
C ASN A 118 8.29 18.70 17.63
N SER A 119 8.17 19.65 16.70
CA SER A 119 8.23 19.39 15.25
C SER A 119 9.44 20.03 14.60
N GLN A 120 9.90 19.48 13.46
CA GLN A 120 10.97 20.08 12.66
C GLN A 120 10.39 20.97 11.55
N ALA A 121 11.16 21.98 11.14
CA ALA A 121 10.75 22.90 10.07
C ALA A 121 10.46 22.18 8.74
N SER A 122 11.16 21.08 8.46
CA SER A 122 10.95 20.22 7.28
C SER A 122 9.60 19.50 7.28
N ASP A 123 9.02 19.26 8.45
CA ASP A 123 7.77 18.51 8.59
C ASP A 123 6.54 19.36 8.32
N CYS A 124 6.63 20.63 8.69
CA CYS A 124 5.57 21.60 8.59
C CYS A 124 4.91 21.70 7.22
N CYS A 125 5.71 21.58 6.16
CA CYS A 125 5.20 21.63 4.80
C CYS A 125 4.21 20.49 4.52
N ASN A 126 4.56 19.27 4.92
CA ASN A 126 3.68 18.11 4.75
C ASN A 126 2.48 18.19 5.71
N LEU A 127 2.67 18.65 6.94
CA LEU A 127 1.58 18.82 7.91
C LEU A 127 0.53 19.81 7.40
N CYS A 128 0.97 20.96 6.87
CA CYS A 128 0.08 21.94 6.25
C CYS A 128 -0.62 21.35 5.01
N TYR A 129 0.13 20.67 4.13
CA TYR A 129 -0.44 20.07 2.94
C TYR A 129 -1.56 19.05 3.22
N LEU A 130 -1.44 18.30 4.32
CA LEU A 130 -2.44 17.31 4.75
C LEU A 130 -3.59 17.93 5.54
N THR A 131 -3.43 19.16 6.04
CA THR A 131 -4.45 19.84 6.83
C THR A 131 -5.40 20.61 5.92
N GLN A 132 -6.66 20.17 5.88
CA GLN A 132 -7.70 20.85 5.11
C GLN A 132 -7.79 22.34 5.50
N GLY A 133 -7.67 23.22 4.50
CA GLY A 133 -7.75 24.67 4.68
C GLY A 133 -6.44 25.36 5.05
N CYS A 134 -5.37 24.61 5.32
CA CYS A 134 -4.05 25.19 5.51
C CYS A 134 -3.50 25.70 4.18
N LYS A 135 -2.92 26.90 4.21
CA LYS A 135 -2.30 27.56 3.03
C LYS A 135 -0.83 27.87 3.24
N ALA A 136 -0.40 27.96 4.49
CA ALA A 136 1.00 28.17 4.83
C ALA A 136 1.28 27.68 6.24
N TYR A 137 2.54 27.69 6.64
CA TYR A 137 2.94 27.46 8.01
C TYR A 137 4.02 28.46 8.43
N THR A 138 4.19 28.61 9.74
CA THR A 138 5.41 29.14 10.34
C THR A 138 6.01 28.12 11.28
N TRP A 139 7.32 28.16 11.44
CA TRP A 139 8.08 27.32 12.35
C TRP A 139 9.05 28.20 13.14
N SER A 140 9.20 27.90 14.41
CA SER A 140 10.09 28.58 15.34
C SER A 140 10.57 27.62 16.42
N SER A 141 11.64 27.98 17.11
CA SER A 141 12.29 27.15 18.11
C SER A 141 11.54 27.04 19.45
N VAL A 142 10.35 27.65 19.58
CA VAL A 142 9.55 27.56 20.81
C VAL A 142 9.11 26.12 21.06
N ASN A 143 9.12 25.69 22.33
CA ASN A 143 8.75 24.34 22.77
C ASN A 143 9.47 23.22 22.01
N ASN A 144 10.80 23.32 21.89
CA ASN A 144 11.65 22.36 21.18
C ASN A 144 11.33 22.24 19.67
N GLY A 145 10.93 23.37 19.06
CA GLY A 145 10.44 23.43 17.69
C GLY A 145 8.94 23.25 17.64
N THR A 146 8.21 24.21 17.06
CA THR A 146 6.76 24.10 16.90
C THR A 146 6.38 24.47 15.46
N CYS A 147 5.28 23.92 14.99
CA CYS A 147 4.72 24.23 13.68
C CYS A 147 3.37 24.90 13.85
N TRP A 148 3.21 26.09 13.28
CA TRP A 148 1.96 26.83 13.29
C TRP A 148 1.36 26.76 11.90
N LEU A 149 0.33 25.96 11.73
CA LEU A 149 -0.40 25.84 10.47
C LEU A 149 -1.32 27.04 10.31
N LYS A 150 -1.30 27.66 9.12
CA LYS A 150 -1.92 28.96 8.85
C LYS A 150 -2.94 28.86 7.71
N SER A 151 -4.06 29.54 7.88
CA SER A 151 -5.08 29.70 6.81
C SER A 151 -4.81 30.92 5.91
N GLY A 152 -3.86 31.78 6.29
CA GLY A 152 -3.42 32.97 5.56
C GLY A 152 -1.99 32.85 5.04
N THR A 153 -1.60 33.75 4.13
CA THR A 153 -0.29 33.72 3.45
C THR A 153 0.45 35.07 3.50
N THR A 154 -0.08 36.05 4.22
CA THR A 154 0.53 37.37 4.36
C THR A 154 1.77 37.28 5.24
N THR A 155 2.92 37.71 4.73
CA THR A 155 4.21 37.56 5.42
C THR A 155 4.66 38.86 6.10
N SER A 156 5.48 38.70 7.15
CA SER A 156 6.24 39.76 7.80
C SER A 156 7.66 39.28 8.09
N ASN A 157 8.61 40.20 8.23
CA ASN A 157 9.98 39.86 8.58
C ASN A 157 10.08 39.56 10.09
N ASN A 158 10.68 38.42 10.45
CA ASN A 158 10.93 38.04 11.83
C ASN A 158 12.12 37.08 11.92
N ASN A 159 13.21 37.53 12.55
CA ASN A 159 14.47 36.77 12.59
C ASN A 159 14.32 35.46 13.37
N GLY A 160 14.82 34.36 12.81
CA GLY A 160 14.76 33.04 13.42
C GLY A 160 13.46 32.27 13.20
N ILE A 161 12.48 32.84 12.47
CA ILE A 161 11.25 32.17 12.07
C ILE A 161 11.38 31.68 10.63
N ILE A 162 10.90 30.46 10.36
CA ILE A 162 10.83 29.89 9.01
C ILE A 162 9.37 29.85 8.60
N ALA A 163 9.01 30.45 7.47
CA ALA A 163 7.69 30.31 6.88
C ALA A 163 7.73 29.37 5.67
N GLY A 164 6.62 28.71 5.38
CA GLY A 164 6.44 28.02 4.11
C GLY A 164 5.03 28.22 3.58
N ILE A 165 4.91 28.72 2.35
CA ILE A 165 3.61 28.92 1.69
C ILE A 165 3.37 27.75 0.76
N LEU A 166 2.20 27.10 0.87
CA LEU A 166 1.84 26.01 0.00
C LEU A 166 1.77 26.50 -1.45
N THR A 167 2.45 25.79 -2.35
CA THR A 167 2.19 25.93 -3.78
C THR A 167 0.89 25.18 -4.09
N PRO A 168 -0.14 25.83 -4.66
CA PRO A 168 -1.37 25.13 -5.01
C PRO A 168 -1.07 23.99 -5.99
N ALA A 169 -1.17 22.76 -5.50
CA ALA A 169 -1.08 21.57 -6.33
C ALA A 169 -2.50 21.08 -6.60
N THR A 170 -2.93 21.11 -7.87
CA THR A 170 -4.18 20.47 -8.27
C THR A 170 -3.94 18.98 -8.41
N ILE A 171 -4.36 18.19 -7.42
CA ILE A 171 -4.45 16.74 -7.58
C ILE A 171 -5.75 16.43 -8.30
N SER A 172 -5.67 15.81 -9.48
CA SER A 172 -6.82 15.25 -10.17
C SER A 172 -6.79 13.72 -10.06
N TRP A 173 -7.84 13.13 -9.49
CA TRP A 173 -8.05 11.68 -9.52
C TRP A 173 -8.84 11.31 -10.76
N THR A 174 -8.42 10.25 -11.45
CA THR A 174 -9.19 9.64 -12.54
C THR A 174 -9.58 8.22 -12.14
N LEU A 175 -10.80 7.82 -12.47
CA LEU A 175 -11.28 6.48 -12.17
C LEU A 175 -10.45 5.46 -12.98
N ARG A 176 -9.71 4.61 -12.29
CA ARG A 176 -8.93 3.53 -12.93
C ARG A 176 -9.80 2.29 -13.16
N GLU A 177 -10.47 1.82 -12.11
CA GLU A 177 -11.28 0.61 -12.16
C GLU A 177 -12.50 0.69 -11.24
N THR A 178 -13.58 0.01 -11.66
CA THR A 178 -14.77 -0.24 -10.84
C THR A 178 -14.89 -1.74 -10.55
N TYR A 179 -15.30 -2.04 -9.33
CA TYR A 179 -15.66 -3.37 -8.86
C TYR A 179 -17.12 -3.31 -8.41
N ASP A 180 -18.00 -4.00 -9.14
CA ASP A 180 -19.44 -3.97 -8.91
C ASP A 180 -20.08 -5.34 -9.12
N SER A 181 -21.41 -5.42 -9.02
CA SER A 181 -22.18 -6.66 -9.15
C SER A 181 -21.95 -7.43 -10.46
N THR A 182 -21.45 -6.77 -11.51
CA THR A 182 -21.23 -7.40 -12.82
C THR A 182 -19.89 -8.10 -12.92
N ASN A 183 -18.91 -7.72 -12.09
CA ASN A 183 -17.52 -8.15 -12.28
C ASN A 183 -16.77 -8.52 -10.99
N PHE A 184 -17.36 -8.31 -9.80
CA PHE A 184 -16.63 -8.43 -8.53
C PHE A 184 -15.91 -9.77 -8.42
N TYR A 185 -16.65 -10.89 -8.39
CA TYR A 185 -16.04 -12.21 -8.16
C TYR A 185 -15.09 -12.66 -9.27
N SER A 186 -15.22 -12.17 -10.51
CA SER A 186 -14.31 -12.55 -11.60
C SER A 186 -12.96 -11.82 -11.51
N LYS A 187 -12.90 -10.71 -10.79
CA LYS A 187 -11.68 -9.92 -10.55
C LYS A 187 -10.88 -10.34 -9.31
N PHE A 188 -11.33 -11.35 -8.57
CA PHE A 188 -10.62 -11.89 -7.40
C PHE A 188 -10.27 -13.37 -7.61
N ASP A 189 -9.16 -13.78 -7.01
CA ASP A 189 -8.81 -15.17 -6.79
C ASP A 189 -9.29 -15.60 -5.40
N PHE A 190 -9.77 -16.84 -5.29
CA PHE A 190 -10.26 -17.42 -4.05
C PHE A 190 -9.16 -18.27 -3.41
N TYR A 191 -8.61 -17.80 -2.30
CA TYR A 191 -7.61 -18.53 -1.53
C TYR A 191 -8.25 -19.77 -0.87
N THR A 192 -7.55 -20.90 -0.89
CA THR A 192 -8.09 -22.17 -0.36
C THR A 192 -7.16 -22.95 0.56
N ASP A 193 -5.93 -22.48 0.72
CA ASP A 193 -4.93 -23.13 1.57
C ASP A 193 -5.21 -22.88 3.05
N GLY A 194 -4.34 -23.41 3.93
CA GLY A 194 -4.41 -23.14 5.36
C GLY A 194 -4.30 -21.63 5.63
N ASP A 195 -5.02 -21.17 6.66
CA ASP A 195 -4.99 -19.78 7.05
C ASP A 195 -3.57 -19.38 7.51
N PRO A 196 -2.91 -18.40 6.88
CA PRO A 196 -1.57 -17.95 7.28
C PRO A 196 -1.51 -17.43 8.72
N THR A 197 -2.63 -16.92 9.26
CA THR A 197 -2.74 -16.48 10.65
C THR A 197 -3.19 -17.60 11.60
N HIS A 198 -3.32 -18.83 11.10
CA HIS A 198 -3.65 -20.03 11.85
C HIS A 198 -5.05 -20.01 12.52
N GLY A 199 -6.01 -19.28 11.94
CA GLY A 199 -7.39 -19.27 12.41
C GLY A 199 -8.13 -20.59 12.22
N TYR A 200 -9.22 -20.80 12.99
CA TYR A 200 -10.11 -21.97 12.84
C TYR A 200 -11.10 -21.76 11.69
N VAL A 201 -10.59 -21.72 10.47
CA VAL A 201 -11.32 -21.42 9.23
C VAL A 201 -11.03 -22.43 8.13
N ASP A 202 -12.02 -22.69 7.28
CA ASP A 202 -11.91 -23.53 6.09
C ASP A 202 -12.19 -22.65 4.86
N PHE A 203 -11.16 -22.05 4.27
CA PHE A 203 -11.33 -21.24 3.06
C PHE A 203 -11.68 -22.12 1.86
N VAL A 204 -12.78 -21.78 1.18
CA VAL A 204 -13.31 -22.57 0.05
C VAL A 204 -13.23 -21.81 -1.27
N ASN A 205 -13.11 -22.55 -2.38
CA ASN A 205 -13.12 -21.95 -3.71
C ASN A 205 -14.49 -21.34 -4.07
N GLN A 206 -14.53 -20.56 -5.14
CA GLN A 206 -15.72 -19.85 -5.59
C GLN A 206 -16.94 -20.75 -5.81
N SER A 207 -16.76 -21.92 -6.45
CA SER A 207 -17.87 -22.83 -6.75
C SER A 207 -18.53 -23.36 -5.49
N VAL A 208 -17.72 -23.78 -4.50
CA VAL A 208 -18.21 -24.23 -3.20
C VAL A 208 -18.86 -23.07 -2.44
N ALA A 209 -18.25 -21.88 -2.45
CA ALA A 209 -18.81 -20.69 -1.82
C ALA A 209 -20.20 -20.34 -2.36
N GLN A 210 -20.39 -20.39 -3.69
CA GLN A 210 -21.69 -20.17 -4.33
C GLN A 210 -22.71 -21.24 -3.93
N GLN A 211 -22.33 -22.52 -4.02
CA GLN A 211 -23.22 -23.64 -3.69
C GLN A 211 -23.68 -23.59 -2.22
N LYS A 212 -22.80 -23.12 -1.33
CA LYS A 212 -23.07 -23.01 0.11
C LYS A 212 -23.68 -21.67 0.52
N GLY A 213 -23.93 -20.76 -0.44
CA GLY A 213 -24.49 -19.44 -0.16
C GLY A 213 -23.56 -18.52 0.63
N LEU A 214 -22.25 -18.76 0.61
CA LEU A 214 -21.25 -17.91 1.26
C LEU A 214 -20.91 -16.67 0.44
N ILE A 215 -21.20 -16.70 -0.87
CA ILE A 215 -21.12 -15.54 -1.75
C ILE A 215 -22.36 -15.41 -2.62
N ALA A 216 -22.77 -14.18 -2.90
CA ALA A 216 -23.88 -13.88 -3.81
C ALA A 216 -23.82 -12.46 -4.38
N VAL A 217 -24.57 -12.21 -5.45
CA VAL A 217 -25.01 -10.85 -5.82
C VAL A 217 -26.47 -10.75 -5.45
N ASN A 218 -26.80 -9.87 -4.52
CA ASN A 218 -28.17 -9.67 -4.08
C ASN A 218 -28.99 -8.96 -5.18
N SER A 219 -30.32 -9.05 -5.10
CA SER A 219 -31.24 -8.45 -6.08
C SER A 219 -31.11 -6.92 -6.20
N ASN A 220 -30.63 -6.25 -5.15
CA ASN A 220 -30.35 -4.82 -5.13
C ASN A 220 -28.94 -4.45 -5.65
N GLY A 221 -28.19 -5.43 -6.17
CA GLY A 221 -26.84 -5.23 -6.70
C GLY A 221 -25.73 -5.23 -5.64
N THR A 222 -26.01 -5.46 -4.36
CA THR A 222 -24.92 -5.57 -3.37
C THR A 222 -24.23 -6.92 -3.47
N ILE A 223 -22.91 -6.88 -3.35
CA ILE A 223 -22.06 -8.06 -3.25
C ILE A 223 -22.15 -8.59 -1.81
N TYR A 224 -22.42 -9.89 -1.64
CA TYR A 224 -22.46 -10.56 -0.35
C TYR A 224 -21.28 -11.51 -0.20
N MET A 225 -20.52 -11.38 0.87
CA MET A 225 -19.50 -12.33 1.29
C MET A 225 -19.72 -12.68 2.76
N GLY A 226 -19.70 -13.97 3.08
CA GLY A 226 -20.00 -14.46 4.42
C GLY A 226 -19.31 -15.77 4.77
N ALA A 227 -19.63 -16.26 5.96
CA ALA A 227 -19.18 -17.54 6.50
C ALA A 227 -20.38 -18.43 6.82
N ASP A 228 -20.13 -19.74 6.91
CA ASP A 228 -21.17 -20.71 7.28
C ASP A 228 -21.70 -20.38 8.68
N HIS A 229 -22.98 -20.05 8.78
CA HIS A 229 -23.66 -19.70 10.03
C HIS A 229 -24.78 -20.70 10.38
N THR A 230 -24.79 -21.89 9.77
CA THR A 230 -25.82 -22.91 9.97
C THR A 230 -25.25 -24.18 10.56
N ASN A 231 -24.09 -24.62 10.07
CA ASN A 231 -23.53 -25.92 10.45
C ASN A 231 -22.53 -25.80 11.60
N LYS A 232 -22.40 -26.90 12.35
CA LYS A 232 -21.29 -27.08 13.28
C LYS A 232 -19.99 -27.26 12.46
N ALA A 233 -19.01 -26.40 12.72
CA ALA A 233 -17.71 -26.46 12.07
C ALA A 233 -16.97 -27.78 12.40
N THR A 234 -16.23 -28.30 11.44
CA THR A 234 -15.42 -29.52 11.54
C THR A 234 -14.14 -29.36 10.71
N GLY A 235 -13.15 -30.24 10.93
CA GLY A 235 -11.90 -30.22 10.14
C GLY A 235 -11.09 -28.95 10.37
N ARG A 236 -10.71 -28.25 9.29
CA ARG A 236 -9.92 -27.01 9.34
C ARG A 236 -10.63 -25.86 10.05
N GLY A 237 -11.96 -25.84 10.04
CA GLY A 237 -12.73 -24.78 10.69
C GLY A 237 -14.08 -24.48 10.07
N ARG A 238 -14.60 -23.30 10.40
CA ARG A 238 -15.84 -22.79 9.81
C ARG A 238 -15.58 -22.34 8.38
N LYS A 239 -16.45 -22.72 7.44
CA LYS A 239 -16.28 -22.33 6.02
C LYS A 239 -16.42 -20.82 5.86
N SER A 240 -15.48 -20.23 5.13
CA SER A 240 -15.46 -18.80 4.81
C SER A 240 -14.77 -18.59 3.46
N VAL A 241 -14.61 -17.34 3.05
CA VAL A 241 -13.90 -16.97 1.82
C VAL A 241 -12.81 -15.93 2.13
N ARG A 242 -11.68 -16.04 1.42
CA ARG A 242 -10.60 -15.04 1.37
C ARG A 242 -10.34 -14.75 -0.11
N LEU A 243 -10.49 -13.49 -0.49
CA LEU A 243 -10.40 -13.03 -1.87
C LEU A 243 -9.19 -12.11 -2.02
N SER A 244 -8.36 -12.35 -3.04
CA SER A 244 -7.22 -11.50 -3.40
C SER A 244 -7.43 -10.96 -4.81
N SER A 245 -7.32 -9.64 -5.01
CA SER A 245 -7.59 -9.05 -6.32
C SER A 245 -6.55 -9.51 -7.33
N LYS A 246 -6.99 -9.84 -8.54
CA LYS A 246 -6.09 -10.17 -9.65
C LYS A 246 -5.25 -8.98 -10.08
N ALA A 247 -5.81 -7.78 -9.94
CA ALA A 247 -5.10 -6.54 -10.18
C ALA A 247 -4.23 -6.19 -8.96
N ALA A 248 -3.01 -5.75 -9.23
CA ALA A 248 -2.13 -5.11 -8.28
C ALA A 248 -2.06 -3.59 -8.51
N TYR A 249 -1.86 -2.85 -7.43
CA TYR A 249 -1.83 -1.38 -7.44
C TYR A 249 -0.57 -0.89 -6.73
N ASN A 250 0.09 0.10 -7.31
CA ASN A 250 1.22 0.78 -6.66
C ASN A 250 0.82 2.21 -6.26
N GLY A 251 -0.08 2.29 -5.28
CA GLY A 251 -0.71 3.54 -4.85
C GLY A 251 -2.00 3.87 -5.60
N GLY A 252 -2.75 4.81 -5.03
CA GLY A 252 -4.05 5.23 -5.57
C GLY A 252 -5.03 5.64 -4.47
N LEU A 253 -6.21 6.04 -4.91
CA LEU A 253 -7.37 6.26 -4.07
C LEU A 253 -8.34 5.09 -4.22
N PHE A 254 -8.61 4.41 -3.11
CA PHE A 254 -9.54 3.29 -3.04
C PHE A 254 -10.78 3.71 -2.26
N ILE A 255 -11.94 3.58 -2.90
CA ILE A 255 -13.22 3.93 -2.30
C ILE A 255 -14.04 2.64 -2.20
N HIS A 256 -14.35 2.25 -0.97
CA HIS A 256 -15.13 1.06 -0.68
C HIS A 256 -16.39 1.49 0.09
N ASP A 257 -17.56 1.38 -0.56
CA ASP A 257 -18.86 1.64 0.08
C ASP A 257 -19.41 0.33 0.67
N LEU A 258 -19.41 0.24 2.01
CA LEU A 258 -19.82 -0.94 2.75
C LEU A 258 -21.15 -0.69 3.47
N VAL A 259 -22.12 -1.56 3.18
CA VAL A 259 -23.43 -1.57 3.86
C VAL A 259 -23.42 -2.38 5.16
N HIS A 260 -22.52 -3.37 5.26
CA HIS A 260 -22.39 -4.27 6.40
C HIS A 260 -20.98 -4.89 6.41
N MET A 261 -20.48 -5.26 7.59
CA MET A 261 -19.23 -6.02 7.76
C MET A 261 -19.43 -7.14 8.80
N PRO A 262 -18.61 -8.19 8.82
CA PRO A 262 -18.76 -9.26 9.81
C PRO A 262 -18.63 -8.75 11.25
N VAL A 263 -19.37 -9.34 12.17
CA VAL A 263 -19.36 -9.00 13.60
C VAL A 263 -19.54 -10.26 14.45
N GLY A 264 -18.96 -10.27 15.64
CA GLY A 264 -19.29 -11.24 16.69
C GLY A 264 -18.08 -12.01 17.24
N PRO A 265 -18.21 -12.62 18.43
CA PRO A 265 -17.12 -13.34 19.07
C PRO A 265 -16.54 -14.45 18.19
N GLY A 266 -15.21 -14.60 18.20
CA GLY A 266 -14.50 -15.61 17.42
C GLY A 266 -14.39 -15.31 15.92
N THR A 267 -14.84 -14.15 15.45
CA THR A 267 -14.59 -13.67 14.09
C THR A 267 -13.36 -12.77 14.03
N TRP A 268 -12.70 -12.72 12.88
CA TRP A 268 -11.63 -11.76 12.59
C TRP A 268 -11.75 -11.32 11.13
N PRO A 269 -12.63 -10.35 10.82
CA PRO A 269 -12.73 -9.78 9.48
C PRO A 269 -11.60 -8.79 9.18
N ALA A 270 -11.13 -8.81 7.94
CA ALA A 270 -10.17 -7.84 7.42
C ALA A 270 -10.53 -7.38 5.99
N TYR A 271 -10.35 -6.08 5.72
CA TYR A 271 -10.20 -5.50 4.39
C TYR A 271 -8.88 -4.76 4.36
N TRP A 272 -7.94 -5.29 3.57
CA TRP A 272 -6.53 -4.97 3.68
C TRP A 272 -5.84 -5.05 2.33
N PHE A 273 -4.65 -4.48 2.26
CA PHE A 273 -3.76 -4.52 1.11
C PHE A 273 -2.48 -5.25 1.50
N ILE A 274 -1.97 -6.09 0.60
CA ILE A 274 -0.73 -6.85 0.82
C ILE A 274 0.22 -6.69 -0.37
N GLY A 275 1.50 -6.53 -0.07
CA GLY A 275 2.59 -6.62 -1.04
C GLY A 275 2.98 -8.07 -1.38
N PRO A 276 3.72 -8.29 -2.48
CA PRO A 276 4.05 -9.64 -2.95
C PRO A 276 5.08 -10.40 -2.09
N ASP A 277 5.90 -9.69 -1.31
CA ASP A 277 6.85 -10.27 -0.35
C ASP A 277 6.57 -9.71 1.05
N TRP A 278 5.91 -10.48 1.91
CA TRP A 278 5.53 -10.04 3.24
C TRP A 278 6.60 -10.40 4.28
N PRO A 279 6.97 -9.48 5.20
CA PRO A 279 6.45 -8.11 5.37
C PRO A 279 7.22 -7.04 4.57
N ASN A 280 8.19 -7.43 3.73
CA ASN A 280 9.13 -6.50 3.08
C ASN A 280 8.47 -5.48 2.12
N ASN A 281 7.36 -5.84 1.51
CA ASN A 281 6.54 -4.97 0.65
C ASN A 281 5.32 -4.40 1.39
N GLY A 282 5.23 -4.67 2.68
CA GLY A 282 4.23 -4.16 3.58
C GLY A 282 2.83 -4.74 3.42
N GLU A 283 2.02 -4.40 4.40
CA GLU A 283 0.60 -4.67 4.49
C GLU A 283 -0.08 -3.46 5.14
N ALA A 284 -1.32 -3.21 4.72
CA ALA A 284 -2.11 -2.11 5.23
C ALA A 284 -3.55 -2.52 5.45
N ASP A 285 -3.94 -2.60 6.72
CA ASP A 285 -5.26 -3.03 7.14
C ASP A 285 -6.14 -1.81 7.31
N ILE A 286 -7.10 -1.69 6.42
CA ILE A 286 -7.98 -0.55 6.35
C ILE A 286 -9.23 -0.77 7.19
N ILE A 287 -9.73 -2.00 7.23
CA ILE A 287 -10.70 -2.43 8.22
C ILE A 287 -10.19 -3.71 8.85
N GLU A 288 -10.00 -3.69 10.15
CA GLU A 288 -9.65 -4.89 10.90
C GLU A 288 -10.22 -4.85 12.32
N GLY A 289 -10.61 -6.01 12.81
CA GLY A 289 -10.96 -6.19 14.21
C GLY A 289 -11.16 -7.65 14.57
N ILE A 290 -10.98 -7.97 15.85
CA ILE A 290 -11.18 -9.31 16.38
C ILE A 290 -12.43 -9.35 17.29
N GLY A 291 -13.22 -10.39 17.13
CA GLY A 291 -14.36 -10.71 17.97
C GLY A 291 -15.41 -9.60 18.07
N GLY A 292 -15.53 -9.05 19.28
CA GLY A 292 -16.52 -8.03 19.64
C GLY A 292 -16.00 -6.59 19.60
N ASN A 293 -14.85 -6.33 18.95
CA ASN A 293 -14.30 -4.98 18.83
C ASN A 293 -15.35 -4.02 18.26
N THR A 294 -15.53 -2.87 18.93
CA THR A 294 -16.51 -1.85 18.57
C THR A 294 -15.90 -0.68 17.80
N LYS A 295 -14.57 -0.68 17.64
CA LYS A 295 -13.80 0.30 16.89
C LYS A 295 -12.89 -0.43 15.91
N ASN A 296 -12.70 0.19 14.76
CA ASN A 296 -11.76 -0.28 13.74
C ASN A 296 -10.32 -0.16 14.23
N ALA A 297 -9.48 -1.16 13.93
CA ALA A 297 -8.04 -1.02 13.95
C ALA A 297 -7.56 -0.74 12.52
N VAL A 298 -6.81 0.35 12.33
CA VAL A 298 -6.12 0.63 11.07
C VAL A 298 -4.64 0.43 11.33
N THR A 299 -4.05 -0.55 10.67
CA THR A 299 -2.70 -1.01 10.93
C THR A 299 -1.87 -0.99 9.66
N LEU A 300 -0.56 -0.82 9.85
CA LEU A 300 0.44 -0.99 8.82
C LEU A 300 1.38 -2.05 9.34
N HIS A 301 1.94 -2.82 8.40
CA HIS A 301 3.04 -3.75 8.62
C HIS A 301 4.08 -3.41 7.58
N THR A 302 5.33 -3.22 7.98
CA THR A 302 6.40 -2.89 7.04
C THR A 302 7.67 -3.67 7.35
N ALA A 303 8.66 -3.58 6.47
CA ALA A 303 10.05 -3.84 6.84
C ALA A 303 10.52 -2.87 7.94
N ASP A 304 11.68 -3.18 8.52
CA ASP A 304 12.37 -2.31 9.48
C ASP A 304 12.60 -0.89 8.93
N GLY A 305 12.51 0.12 9.81
CA GLY A 305 12.78 1.53 9.48
C GLY A 305 11.58 2.41 9.14
N CYS A 306 10.34 2.00 9.42
CA CYS A 306 9.15 2.85 9.26
C CYS A 306 8.66 3.38 10.60
N THR A 307 8.66 4.70 10.82
CA THR A 307 8.13 5.26 12.07
C THR A 307 6.87 6.10 11.86
N MET A 308 5.79 5.75 12.56
CA MET A 308 4.62 6.62 12.69
C MET A 308 4.91 7.71 13.72
N ARG A 309 5.11 8.95 13.26
CA ARG A 309 5.55 10.05 14.13
C ARG A 309 4.38 10.67 14.90
N LYS A 310 4.54 10.84 16.21
CA LYS A 310 3.45 11.24 17.14
C LYS A 310 2.89 12.64 16.83
N GLU A 311 3.66 13.51 16.19
CA GLU A 311 3.19 14.83 15.74
C GLU A 311 2.04 14.77 14.73
N TYR A 312 1.90 13.68 13.97
CA TYR A 312 0.79 13.49 13.02
C TYR A 312 -0.52 13.08 13.70
N GLN A 313 -0.51 12.71 14.99
CA GLN A 313 -1.69 12.31 15.77
C GLN A 313 -2.81 13.36 15.73
N GLN A 314 -2.45 14.64 15.60
CA GLN A 314 -3.41 15.74 15.56
C GLN A 314 -4.13 15.87 14.21
N LEU A 315 -3.67 15.15 13.18
CA LEU A 315 -4.18 15.26 11.80
C LEU A 315 -5.22 14.19 11.45
N PHE A 316 -5.52 13.27 12.35
CA PHE A 316 -6.57 12.27 12.14
C PHE A 316 -7.37 12.03 13.43
N THR A 317 -8.56 11.48 13.28
CA THR A 317 -9.55 11.34 14.36
C THR A 317 -9.37 10.09 15.23
N GLY A 318 -8.39 9.23 14.88
CA GLY A 318 -8.05 7.99 15.59
C GLY A 318 -7.05 8.22 16.73
N THR A 319 -6.59 7.14 17.35
CA THR A 319 -5.51 7.18 18.35
C THR A 319 -4.45 6.18 17.96
N PHE A 320 -3.19 6.63 17.82
CA PHE A 320 -2.07 5.71 17.68
C PHE A 320 -1.98 4.81 18.92
N ALA A 321 -2.00 3.51 18.69
CA ALA A 321 -1.58 2.53 19.67
C ALA A 321 -0.10 2.21 19.42
N ASP A 322 0.70 2.17 20.48
CA ASP A 322 2.03 1.58 20.40
C ASP A 322 1.87 0.08 20.09
N GLY A 323 2.83 -0.54 19.39
CA GLY A 323 2.86 -2.00 19.20
C GLY A 323 2.95 -2.76 20.53
N LYS A 324 3.01 -4.10 20.49
CA LYS A 324 2.94 -5.01 21.68
C LYS A 324 3.86 -4.66 22.87
N ASN A 325 4.84 -3.77 22.71
CA ASN A 325 5.67 -3.24 23.80
C ASN A 325 5.24 -1.81 24.21
N PRO A 326 4.44 -1.66 25.28
CA PRO A 326 4.07 -0.33 25.78
C PRO A 326 5.33 0.50 26.09
N GLY A 327 5.43 1.68 25.46
CA GLY A 327 6.56 2.60 25.64
C GLY A 327 7.65 2.52 24.56
N VAL A 328 7.56 1.60 23.60
CA VAL A 328 8.39 1.65 22.39
C VAL A 328 7.59 2.39 21.32
N PRO A 329 8.10 3.51 20.76
CA PRO A 329 7.45 4.16 19.63
C PRO A 329 7.24 3.12 18.51
N SER A 330 6.20 3.27 17.69
CA SER A 330 6.01 2.43 16.49
C SER A 330 7.09 2.77 15.45
N THR A 331 8.35 2.42 15.75
CA THR A 331 9.56 2.72 14.97
C THR A 331 9.68 1.88 13.71
N ASP A 332 8.86 0.83 13.63
CA ASP A 332 8.92 -0.19 12.58
C ASP A 332 7.55 -0.36 11.88
N CYS A 333 6.57 0.52 12.16
CA CYS A 333 5.19 0.43 11.66
C CYS A 333 4.70 -1.03 11.65
N PHE A 334 5.00 -1.76 12.73
CA PHE A 334 4.74 -3.18 12.85
C PHE A 334 3.75 -3.36 13.99
N ILE A 335 2.52 -3.73 13.63
CA ILE A 335 1.59 -4.29 14.60
C ILE A 335 1.69 -5.79 14.40
N GLN A 336 2.12 -6.53 15.43
CA GLN A 336 2.08 -7.97 15.32
C GLN A 336 0.63 -8.37 15.52
N ASP A 337 -0.03 -8.84 14.46
CA ASP A 337 -1.38 -9.36 14.57
C ASP A 337 -1.45 -10.48 15.61
N TRP A 338 -2.57 -10.52 16.31
CA TRP A 338 -2.70 -11.08 17.65
C TRP A 338 -2.39 -12.57 17.74
#